data_AF-A0A523SE00-F1
#
_entry.id   AF-A0A523SE00-F1
#
_cell.length_a   1.000
_cell.length_b   1.000
_cell.length_c   1.000
_cell.angle_alpha   90.00
_cell.angle_beta   90.00
_cell.angle_gamma   90.00
#
_symmetry.space_group_name_H-M   'P 1'
#
loop_
_entity.id
_entity.type
_entity.pdbx_description
1 polymer ?
#
loop_
_entity_poly.entity_id
_entity_poly.type
_entity_poly.pdbx_seq_one_letter_code
_entity_poly.pdbx_strand_id
1 'polypeptide(L)'
;MKKVYIVTRGEYSDYDIGAVFSDTIQADAYVEAGGGDRVEDYVLDIPYNEWWVTFVCMDREGNVIRTYKALACYEWNKPGFGEFTRDGRLQWRVLTSDVKRAIKVTNEKRSQILAMNLWGQTRKAKEYFESKDDETEIDEAR
;
A
#
# COMPACT_ATOMS: atom_id res chain seq x y z
N MET A 1 -6.16 -13.68 5.05
CA MET A 1 -4.85 -13.82 5.73
C MET A 1 -5.05 -13.81 7.23
N LYS A 2 -4.19 -14.48 8.01
CA LYS A 2 -4.31 -14.48 9.48
C LYS A 2 -3.85 -13.13 10.03
N LYS A 3 -4.64 -12.53 10.90
CA LYS A 3 -4.24 -11.32 11.64
C LYS A 3 -3.69 -11.70 13.01
N VAL A 4 -2.85 -10.82 13.53
CA VAL A 4 -2.45 -10.76 14.94
C VAL A 4 -2.68 -9.34 15.44
N TYR A 5 -2.93 -9.27 16.74
CA TYR A 5 -3.28 -8.05 17.46
C TYR A 5 -2.16 -7.79 18.45
N ILE A 6 -1.38 -6.75 18.20
CA ILE A 6 -0.21 -6.40 19.02
C ILE A 6 -0.66 -5.34 20.01
N VAL A 7 -0.48 -5.61 21.30
CA VAL A 7 -0.69 -4.62 22.36
C VAL A 7 0.61 -3.88 22.58
N THR A 8 0.54 -2.55 22.47
CA THR A 8 1.70 -1.67 22.61
C THR A 8 1.50 -0.69 23.76
N ARG A 9 2.61 -0.20 24.31
CA ARG A 9 2.64 0.83 25.36
C ARG A 9 3.71 1.88 25.07
N GLY A 10 3.51 3.09 25.56
CA GLY A 10 4.42 4.21 25.37
C GLY A 10 4.32 4.86 23.99
N GLU A 11 5.19 5.85 23.78
CA GLU A 11 5.30 6.65 22.58
C GLU A 11 6.77 6.90 22.22
N TYR A 12 7.11 6.86 20.93
CA TYR A 12 8.42 7.22 20.38
C TYR A 12 9.65 6.57 21.04
N SER A 13 10.08 7.08 22.20
CA SER A 13 11.28 6.67 22.93
C SER A 13 11.05 5.57 23.98
N ASP A 14 9.82 5.37 24.44
CA ASP A 14 9.46 4.30 25.40
C ASP A 14 8.46 3.29 24.81
N TYR A 15 8.37 3.25 23.48
CA TYR A 15 7.55 2.28 22.76
C TYR A 15 8.00 0.84 23.06
N ASP A 16 7.06 0.01 23.49
CA ASP A 16 7.29 -1.39 23.81
C ASP A 16 6.11 -2.27 23.38
N ILE A 17 6.41 -3.52 22.99
CA ILE A 17 5.41 -4.53 22.65
C ILE A 17 5.10 -5.32 23.91
N GLY A 18 3.90 -5.10 24.47
CA GLY A 18 3.47 -5.75 25.70
C GLY A 18 3.00 -7.19 25.49
N ALA A 19 2.22 -7.44 24.43
CA ALA A 19 1.66 -8.75 24.14
C ALA A 19 1.25 -8.90 22.68
N VAL A 20 1.06 -10.13 22.21
CA VAL A 20 0.56 -10.46 20.86
C VAL A 20 -0.53 -11.52 20.97
N PHE A 21 -1.69 -11.24 20.37
CA PHE A 21 -2.86 -12.11 20.37
C PHE A 21 -3.28 -12.49 18.94
N SER A 22 -3.96 -13.62 18.79
CA SER A 22 -4.59 -13.99 17.51
C SER A 22 -6.07 -13.58 17.42
N ASP A 23 -6.62 -13.01 18.49
CA ASP A 23 -8.01 -12.58 18.62
C ASP A 23 -8.07 -11.18 19.23
N THR A 24 -8.88 -10.30 18.64
CA THR A 24 -9.01 -8.90 19.09
C THR A 24 -9.65 -8.82 20.47
N ILE A 25 -10.63 -9.69 20.76
CA ILE A 25 -11.36 -9.65 22.04
C ILE A 25 -10.41 -9.91 23.21
N GLN A 26 -9.43 -10.81 23.04
CA GLN A 26 -8.42 -11.08 24.05
C GLN A 26 -7.41 -9.92 24.20
N ALA A 27 -7.02 -9.29 23.08
CA ALA A 27 -6.13 -8.12 23.11
C ALA A 27 -6.80 -6.94 23.82
N ASP A 28 -8.06 -6.66 23.50
CA ASP A 28 -8.86 -5.60 24.11
C ASP A 28 -9.04 -5.85 25.61
N ALA A 29 -9.42 -7.07 26.00
CA ALA A 29 -9.53 -7.43 27.42
C ALA A 29 -8.21 -7.27 28.19
N TYR A 30 -7.06 -7.51 27.54
CA TYR A 30 -5.74 -7.30 28.13
C TYR A 30 -5.42 -5.81 28.32
N VAL A 31 -5.79 -4.96 27.36
CA VAL A 31 -5.67 -3.49 27.48
C VAL A 31 -6.60 -2.96 28.57
N GLU A 32 -7.85 -3.41 28.63
CA GLU A 32 -8.81 -3.04 29.69
C GLU A 32 -8.32 -3.42 31.10
N ALA A 33 -7.56 -4.50 31.22
CA ALA A 33 -6.91 -4.91 32.46
C ALA A 33 -5.67 -4.07 32.82
N GLY A 34 -5.31 -3.07 32.01
CA GLY A 34 -4.14 -2.20 32.21
C GLY A 34 -2.83 -2.77 31.67
N GLY A 35 -2.89 -3.77 30.77
CA GLY A 35 -1.72 -4.45 30.22
C GLY A 35 -0.98 -3.66 29.12
N GLY A 36 -1.56 -2.59 28.59
CA GLY A 36 -0.98 -1.72 27.57
C GLY A 36 -1.89 -0.53 27.25
N ASP A 37 -1.51 0.26 26.25
CA ASP A 37 -2.20 1.52 25.92
C ASP A 37 -3.15 1.37 24.72
N ARG A 38 -2.79 0.54 23.73
CA ARG A 38 -3.58 0.33 22.51
C ARG A 38 -3.33 -1.03 21.86
N VAL A 39 -4.28 -1.43 21.02
CA VAL A 39 -4.19 -2.60 20.13
C VAL A 39 -3.89 -2.14 18.71
N GLU A 40 -2.92 -2.77 18.06
CA GLU A 40 -2.56 -2.53 16.66
C GLU A 40 -2.75 -3.82 15.85
N ASP A 41 -3.42 -3.71 14.70
CA ASP A 41 -3.71 -4.83 13.80
C ASP A 41 -2.56 -5.07 12.82
N TYR A 42 -2.06 -6.32 12.75
CA TYR A 42 -1.05 -6.72 11.78
C TYR A 42 -1.42 -8.01 11.05
N VAL A 43 -1.05 -8.08 9.77
CA VAL A 43 -1.16 -9.31 8.99
C VAL A 43 0.04 -10.21 9.27
N LEU A 44 -0.21 -11.44 9.70
CA LEU A 44 0.81 -12.44 9.97
C LEU A 44 1.19 -13.18 8.68
N ASP A 45 2.47 -13.55 8.57
CA ASP A 45 3.02 -14.38 7.50
C ASP A 45 2.72 -13.83 6.09
N ILE A 46 2.90 -12.52 5.90
CA ILE A 46 2.79 -11.89 4.58
C ILE A 46 3.69 -12.68 3.60
N PRO A 47 3.20 -13.13 2.44
CA PRO A 47 4.00 -13.87 1.47
C PRO A 47 5.19 -13.04 0.96
N TYR A 48 6.35 -13.68 0.73
CA TYR A 48 7.57 -12.99 0.28
C TYR A 48 7.39 -12.15 -0.98
N ASN A 49 6.53 -12.57 -1.91
CA ASN A 49 6.21 -11.84 -3.14
C ASN A 49 5.39 -10.56 -2.89
N GLU A 50 4.80 -10.41 -1.71
CA GLU A 50 4.05 -9.24 -1.26
C GLU A 50 4.86 -8.33 -0.34
N TRP A 51 6.09 -8.70 0.01
CA TRP A 51 6.97 -7.84 0.80
C TRP A 51 7.47 -6.63 0.03
N TRP A 52 7.40 -6.67 -1.30
CA TRP A 52 8.06 -5.72 -2.17
C TRP A 52 7.05 -4.93 -2.99
N VAL A 53 7.24 -3.63 -3.00
CA VAL A 53 6.63 -2.73 -3.96
C VAL A 53 7.70 -2.24 -4.91
N THR A 54 7.44 -2.42 -6.20
CA THR A 54 8.27 -1.83 -7.25
C THR A 54 7.67 -0.51 -7.68
N PHE A 55 8.47 0.54 -7.54
CA PHE A 55 8.19 1.87 -8.05
C PHE A 55 8.59 1.95 -9.51
N VAL A 56 7.73 2.55 -10.33
CA VAL A 56 7.98 2.82 -11.73
C VAL A 56 7.68 4.29 -11.99
N CYS A 57 8.68 5.00 -12.52
CA CYS A 57 8.55 6.35 -13.05
C CYS A 57 8.60 6.28 -14.58
N MET A 58 7.57 6.77 -15.25
CA MET A 58 7.38 6.65 -16.69
C MET A 58 6.96 7.99 -17.28
N ASP A 59 7.47 8.33 -18.47
CA ASP A 59 6.99 9.50 -19.21
C ASP A 59 5.68 9.21 -19.97
N ARG A 60 5.20 10.20 -20.73
CA ARG A 60 3.91 10.12 -21.42
C ARG A 60 3.95 9.11 -22.57
N GLU A 61 5.10 8.96 -23.19
CA GLU A 61 5.35 8.09 -24.34
C GLU A 61 5.56 6.62 -23.92
N GLY A 62 5.91 6.38 -22.66
CA GLY A 62 6.12 5.05 -22.08
C GLY A 62 7.55 4.69 -21.75
N ASN A 63 8.47 5.63 -21.92
CA ASN A 63 9.85 5.38 -21.57
C ASN A 63 9.96 5.33 -20.04
N VAL A 64 10.61 4.27 -19.57
CA VAL A 64 10.87 4.09 -18.15
C VAL A 64 12.05 4.98 -17.76
N ILE A 65 11.79 5.96 -16.91
CA ILE A 65 12.78 6.92 -16.44
C ILE A 65 13.54 6.36 -15.24
N ARG A 66 12.83 5.68 -14.33
CA ARG A 66 13.41 5.10 -13.10
C ARG A 66 12.55 3.95 -12.58
N THR A 67 13.21 2.94 -12.02
CA THR A 67 12.57 1.93 -11.18
C THR A 67 13.38 1.71 -9.91
N TYR A 68 12.71 1.32 -8.82
CA TYR A 68 13.37 0.82 -7.61
C TYR A 68 12.38 -0.02 -6.78
N LYS A 69 12.90 -0.83 -5.86
CA LYS A 69 12.10 -1.64 -4.95
C LYS A 69 12.15 -1.06 -3.54
N ALA A 70 11.06 -1.17 -2.81
CA ALA A 70 10.98 -0.86 -1.39
C ALA A 70 10.09 -1.89 -0.68
N LEU A 71 10.15 -1.92 0.65
CA LEU A 71 9.30 -2.80 1.45
C LEU A 71 7.85 -2.29 1.46
N ALA A 72 6.89 -3.17 1.23
CA ALA A 72 5.46 -2.85 1.19
C ALA A 72 4.90 -2.42 2.55
N CYS A 73 5.58 -2.77 3.65
CA CYS A 73 5.12 -2.50 5.02
C CYS A 73 5.12 -1.01 5.40
N TYR A 74 5.81 -0.14 4.66
CA TYR A 74 5.77 1.29 4.93
C TYR A 74 4.52 1.93 4.30
N GLU A 75 3.80 2.75 5.06
CA GLU A 75 2.55 3.38 4.58
C GLU A 75 2.74 4.20 3.28
N TRP A 76 3.89 4.86 3.13
CA TRP A 76 4.21 5.62 1.92
C TRP A 76 4.50 4.73 0.69
N ASN A 77 4.59 3.41 0.85
CA ASN A 77 4.80 2.44 -0.21
C ASN A 77 3.53 1.74 -0.67
N LYS A 78 2.33 2.17 -0.25
CA LYS A 78 1.06 1.56 -0.69
C LYS A 78 0.99 1.42 -2.23
N PRO A 79 0.65 0.23 -2.76
CA PRO A 79 0.49 0.03 -4.20
C PRO A 79 -0.55 0.99 -4.81
N GLY A 80 -0.43 1.24 -6.11
CA GLY A 80 -1.35 2.10 -6.85
C GLY A 80 -0.70 3.38 -7.39
N PHE A 81 -1.55 4.35 -7.72
CA PHE A 81 -1.11 5.64 -8.22
C PHE A 81 -0.28 6.38 -7.16
N GLY A 82 0.88 6.91 -7.55
CA GLY A 82 1.66 7.81 -6.70
C GLY A 82 1.22 9.24 -6.93
N GLU A 83 1.81 9.84 -7.95
CA GLU A 83 1.53 11.19 -8.40
C GLU A 83 2.14 11.41 -9.80
N PHE A 84 1.90 12.57 -10.39
CA PHE A 84 2.79 13.08 -11.43
C PHE A 84 3.92 13.89 -10.78
N THR A 85 5.17 13.64 -11.18
CA THR A 85 6.30 14.45 -10.74
C THR A 85 6.16 15.90 -11.24
N ARG A 86 6.96 16.83 -10.69
CA ARG A 86 7.05 18.20 -11.21
C ARG A 86 7.34 18.27 -12.72
N ASP A 87 8.13 17.33 -13.25
CA ASP A 87 8.42 17.22 -14.68
C ASP A 87 7.30 16.52 -15.51
N GLY A 88 6.13 16.26 -14.91
CA GLY A 88 4.99 15.64 -15.59
C GLY A 88 5.11 14.13 -15.85
N ARG A 89 5.98 13.42 -15.14
CA ARG A 89 6.15 11.94 -15.26
C ARG A 89 5.22 11.21 -14.31
N LEU A 90 4.65 10.10 -14.76
CA LEU A 90 3.81 9.22 -13.95
C LEU A 90 4.67 8.44 -12.95
N GLN A 91 4.28 8.45 -11.67
CA GLN A 91 4.77 7.51 -10.68
C GLN A 91 3.69 6.50 -10.32
N TRP A 92 4.04 5.22 -10.35
CA TRP A 92 3.16 4.12 -9.97
C TRP A 92 3.90 3.11 -9.09
N ARG A 93 3.18 2.54 -8.13
CA ARG A 93 3.67 1.51 -7.20
C ARG A 93 2.95 0.20 -7.50
N VAL A 94 3.69 -0.88 -7.71
CA VAL A 94 3.11 -2.21 -7.99
C VAL A 94 3.58 -3.19 -6.93
N LEU A 95 2.66 -3.91 -6.30
CA LEU A 95 2.96 -4.97 -5.31
C LEU A 95 3.58 -6.17 -6.01
N THR A 96 4.88 -6.09 -6.26
CA THR A 96 5.67 -7.14 -6.88
C THR A 96 7.15 -6.85 -6.71
N SER A 97 7.96 -7.91 -6.64
CA SER A 97 9.42 -7.85 -6.75
C SER A 97 9.92 -7.92 -8.20
N ASP A 98 9.03 -8.20 -9.17
CA ASP A 98 9.34 -8.31 -10.60
C ASP A 98 9.19 -6.95 -11.30
N VAL A 99 10.34 -6.36 -11.66
CA VAL A 99 10.41 -5.06 -12.34
C VAL A 99 9.74 -5.10 -13.72
N LYS A 100 9.84 -6.20 -14.47
CA LYS A 100 9.22 -6.30 -15.81
C LYS A 100 7.71 -6.30 -15.70
N ARG A 101 7.18 -7.08 -14.73
CA ARG A 101 5.75 -7.07 -14.42
C ARG A 101 5.28 -5.68 -13.99
N ALA A 102 6.03 -5.01 -13.12
CA ALA A 102 5.70 -3.66 -12.66
C ALA A 102 5.61 -2.67 -13.83
N ILE A 103 6.61 -2.66 -14.72
CA ILE A 103 6.62 -1.80 -15.91
C ILE A 103 5.39 -2.06 -16.79
N LYS A 104 5.04 -3.33 -17.03
CA LYS A 104 3.86 -3.70 -17.82
C LYS A 104 2.57 -3.14 -17.20
N VAL A 105 2.36 -3.37 -15.90
CA VAL A 105 1.19 -2.86 -15.18
C VAL A 105 1.15 -1.34 -15.23
N THR A 106 2.27 -0.66 -15.00
CA THR A 106 2.34 0.81 -15.09
C THR A 106 2.00 1.30 -16.49
N ASN A 107 2.44 0.61 -17.54
CA ASN A 107 2.14 0.98 -18.93
C ASN A 107 0.65 0.81 -19.28
N GLU A 108 -0.01 -0.22 -18.73
CA GLU A 108 -1.47 -0.39 -18.84
C GLU A 108 -2.20 0.77 -18.16
N LYS A 109 -1.78 1.16 -16.95
CA LYS A 109 -2.36 2.30 -16.21
C LYS A 109 -2.08 3.63 -16.90
N ARG A 110 -0.89 3.83 -17.45
CA ARG A 110 -0.54 4.97 -18.33
C ARG A 110 -1.53 5.09 -19.49
N SER A 111 -1.85 3.98 -20.16
CA SER A 111 -2.77 3.96 -21.29
C SER A 111 -4.20 4.34 -20.87
N GLN A 112 -4.66 3.90 -19.69
CA GLN A 112 -5.96 4.32 -19.12
C GLN A 112 -5.98 5.83 -18.82
N ILE A 113 -4.92 6.36 -18.20
CA ILE A 113 -4.77 7.79 -17.91
C ILE A 113 -4.85 8.62 -19.20
N LEU A 114 -4.17 8.17 -20.27
CA LEU A 114 -4.19 8.85 -21.56
C LEU A 114 -5.59 8.82 -22.20
N ALA A 115 -6.27 7.67 -22.17
CA ALA A 115 -7.62 7.53 -22.70
C ALA A 115 -8.63 8.43 -21.99
N MET A 116 -8.46 8.65 -20.68
CA MET A 116 -9.32 9.52 -19.87
C MET A 116 -8.87 11.00 -19.86
N ASN A 117 -7.83 11.35 -20.63
CA ASN A 117 -7.22 12.67 -20.64
C ASN A 117 -6.83 13.18 -19.23
N LEU A 118 -6.30 12.31 -18.38
CA LEU A 118 -5.91 12.60 -16.98
C LEU A 118 -4.41 12.86 -16.79
N TRP A 119 -3.62 12.90 -17.88
CA TRP A 119 -2.17 13.10 -17.79
C TRP A 119 -1.83 14.44 -17.12
N GLY A 120 -0.95 14.40 -16.10
CA GLY A 120 -0.57 15.58 -15.31
C GLY A 120 -1.63 16.06 -14.32
N GLN A 121 -2.81 15.43 -14.24
CA GLN A 121 -3.90 15.82 -13.35
C GLN A 121 -3.91 14.94 -12.10
N THR A 122 -2.92 15.09 -11.21
CA THR A 122 -2.71 14.24 -10.02
C THR A 122 -3.99 14.00 -9.23
N ARG A 123 -4.74 15.06 -8.87
CA ARG A 123 -5.97 14.92 -8.08
C ARG A 123 -7.03 14.06 -8.76
N LYS A 124 -7.32 14.33 -10.04
CA LYS A 124 -8.36 13.58 -10.78
C LYS A 124 -7.93 12.14 -11.08
N ALA A 125 -6.64 11.94 -11.39
CA ALA A 125 -6.09 10.59 -11.59
C ALA A 125 -6.18 9.77 -10.30
N LYS A 126 -5.87 10.37 -9.15
CA LYS A 126 -6.00 9.73 -7.84
C LYS A 126 -7.45 9.33 -7.55
N GLU A 127 -8.40 10.26 -7.68
CA GLU A 127 -9.85 9.99 -7.52
C GLU A 127 -10.33 8.84 -8.43
N TYR A 128 -9.86 8.79 -9.69
CA TYR A 128 -10.23 7.75 -10.64
C TYR A 128 -9.77 6.35 -10.23
N PHE A 129 -8.57 6.23 -9.65
CA PHE A 129 -8.02 4.93 -9.27
C PHE A 129 -8.43 4.51 -7.87
N GLU A 130 -8.59 5.43 -6.92
CA GLU A 130 -9.03 5.09 -5.55
C GLU A 130 -10.50 4.65 -5.52
N SER A 131 -11.37 5.30 -6.31
CA SER A 131 -12.79 4.91 -6.37
C SER A 131 -13.04 3.52 -6.97
N LYS A 132 -12.08 2.98 -7.72
CA LYS A 132 -12.14 1.65 -8.33
C LYS A 132 -11.77 0.54 -7.35
N ASP A 133 -10.85 0.83 -6.43
CA ASP A 133 -10.36 -0.17 -5.48
C ASP A 133 -11.48 -0.54 -4.47
N ASP A 134 -12.31 0.44 -4.06
CA ASP A 134 -13.46 0.23 -3.17
C ASP A 134 -14.58 -0.66 -3.79
N GLU A 135 -14.78 -0.61 -5.12
CA GLU A 135 -15.79 -1.45 -5.80
C GLU A 135 -15.38 -2.92 -5.87
N THR A 136 -14.08 -3.21 -5.88
CA THR A 136 -13.56 -4.57 -6.09
C THR A 136 -13.63 -5.41 -4.81
N GLU A 137 -13.55 -4.79 -3.63
CA GLU A 137 -13.67 -5.49 -2.34
C GLU A 137 -15.11 -5.95 -2.03
N ILE A 138 -16.13 -5.32 -2.62
CA ILE A 138 -17.55 -5.66 -2.37
C ILE A 138 -17.96 -6.94 -3.11
N ASP A 139 -17.39 -7.20 -4.29
CA ASP A 139 -17.75 -8.35 -5.12
C ASP A 139 -17.03 -9.64 -4.71
N GLU A 140 -15.87 -9.57 -4.06
CA GLU A 140 -15.16 -10.76 -3.53
C GLU A 140 -15.75 -11.28 -2.20
N ALA A 141 -16.67 -10.53 -1.59
CA ALA A 141 -17.35 -10.88 -0.33
C ALA A 141 -18.74 -11.53 -0.52
N ARG A 142 -19.16 -11.82 -1.76
CA ARG A 142 -20.43 -12.46 -2.12
C ARG A 142 -20.25 -13.84 -2.71
#